data_AF-A0A7G9RYF3-F1
#
_entry.id   AF-A0A7G9RYF3-F1
#
_cell.length_a   1.000
_cell.length_b   1.000
_cell.length_c   1.000
_cell.angle_alpha   90.00
_cell.angle_beta   90.00
_cell.angle_gamma   90.00
#
_symmetry.space_group_name_H-M   'P 1'
#
loop_
_entity.id
_entity.type
_entity.pdbx_description
1 polymer ?
#
loop_
_entity_poly.entity_id
_entity_poly.type
_entity_poly.pdbx_seq_one_letter_code
_entity_poly.pdbx_strand_id
1 'polypeptide(L)'
;MENEIQKKKGFNKTKGILIATGVVLVILVGYLIFTQLKPKEGPKVLETKLTEMGADFYENFYFDNVSANMDEADAKDFFNRFTESGIKINLDNLSRYDNGKNATIVESFINQETKTACDINNTRAVIYPKDPFGKKDYTVKAELDCGFETQPSE
;
A
#
# COMPACT_ATOMS: atom_id res chain seq x y z
N MET A 1 -34.02 -70.09 10.51
CA MET A 1 -32.94 -69.10 10.26
C MET A 1 -33.46 -68.11 9.25
N GLU A 2 -34.21 -67.12 9.73
CA GLU A 2 -34.69 -66.01 8.90
C GLU A 2 -33.58 -64.97 8.79
N ASN A 3 -33.31 -64.57 7.55
CA ASN A 3 -32.23 -63.68 7.16
C ASN A 3 -32.55 -62.22 7.49
N GLU A 4 -31.49 -61.48 7.78
CA GLU A 4 -31.52 -60.17 8.40
C GLU A 4 -32.16 -59.08 7.53
N ILE A 5 -32.84 -58.18 8.24
CA ILE A 5 -33.50 -56.97 7.78
C ILE A 5 -32.45 -55.98 7.26
N GLN A 6 -32.31 -55.89 5.94
CA GLN A 6 -31.62 -54.77 5.28
C GLN A 6 -32.44 -53.48 5.43
N LYS A 7 -32.20 -52.73 6.51
CA LYS A 7 -32.78 -51.40 6.75
C LYS A 7 -32.09 -50.36 5.86
N LYS A 8 -32.52 -50.23 4.59
CA LYS A 8 -32.17 -49.07 3.76
C LYS A 8 -32.78 -47.81 4.40
N LYS A 9 -31.95 -46.97 5.03
CA LYS A 9 -32.31 -45.61 5.41
C LYS A 9 -32.62 -44.83 4.13
N GLY A 10 -33.90 -44.69 3.82
CA GLY A 10 -34.38 -43.79 2.78
C GLY A 10 -33.97 -42.36 3.13
N PHE A 11 -32.96 -41.84 2.45
CA PHE A 11 -32.61 -40.43 2.50
C PHE A 11 -33.73 -39.67 1.81
N ASN A 12 -34.61 -39.08 2.62
CA ASN A 12 -35.81 -38.41 2.14
C ASN A 12 -35.39 -37.20 1.29
N LYS A 13 -35.78 -37.16 0.01
CA LYS A 13 -35.29 -36.20 -1.00
C LYS A 13 -35.42 -34.73 -0.55
N THR A 14 -36.46 -34.44 0.23
CA THR A 14 -36.72 -33.14 0.90
C THR A 14 -35.72 -32.80 2.02
N LYS A 15 -35.26 -33.78 2.80
CA LYS A 15 -34.20 -33.59 3.81
C LYS A 15 -32.83 -33.35 3.17
N GLY A 16 -32.56 -33.99 2.04
CA GLY A 16 -31.37 -33.73 1.22
C GLY A 16 -31.34 -32.31 0.65
N ILE A 17 -32.47 -31.84 0.15
CA ILE A 17 -32.62 -30.46 -0.35
C ILE A 17 -32.42 -29.44 0.79
N LEU A 18 -33.02 -29.66 1.96
CA LEU A 18 -32.84 -28.77 3.12
C LEU A 18 -31.38 -28.66 3.58
N ILE A 19 -30.64 -29.77 3.62
CA ILE A 19 -29.21 -29.77 3.98
C ILE A 19 -28.39 -29.05 2.91
N ALA A 20 -28.63 -29.32 1.63
CA ALA A 20 -27.93 -28.65 0.53
C ALA A 20 -28.16 -27.13 0.55
N THR A 21 -29.40 -26.70 0.82
CA THR A 21 -29.75 -25.26 0.90
C THR A 21 -29.04 -24.57 2.06
N GLY A 22 -28.94 -25.25 3.22
CA GLY A 22 -28.22 -24.73 4.39
C GLY A 22 -26.71 -24.57 4.13
N VAL A 23 -26.07 -25.52 3.43
CA VAL A 23 -24.64 -25.44 3.10
C VAL A 23 -24.35 -24.28 2.16
N VAL A 24 -25.19 -24.06 1.14
CA VAL A 24 -25.04 -22.93 0.21
C VAL A 24 -25.17 -21.59 0.92
N LEU A 25 -26.11 -21.47 1.87
CA LEU A 25 -26.26 -20.27 2.70
C LEU A 25 -25.03 -20.01 3.58
N VAL A 26 -24.45 -21.03 4.21
CA VAL A 26 -23.24 -20.88 5.02
C VAL A 26 -22.04 -20.42 4.17
N ILE A 27 -21.90 -20.94 2.94
CA ILE A 27 -20.84 -20.52 2.02
C ILE A 27 -21.03 -19.06 1.58
N LEU A 28 -22.26 -18.65 1.25
CA LEU A 28 -22.59 -17.26 0.89
C LEU A 28 -22.32 -16.29 2.04
N VAL A 29 -22.73 -16.64 3.26
CA VAL A 29 -22.47 -15.83 4.46
C VAL A 29 -20.98 -15.77 4.74
N GLY A 30 -20.27 -16.90 4.64
CA GLY A 30 -18.81 -16.95 4.78
C GLY A 30 -18.09 -16.06 3.75
N TYR A 31 -18.55 -16.07 2.50
CA TYR A 31 -18.03 -15.20 1.44
C TYR A 31 -18.29 -13.72 1.72
N LEU A 32 -19.51 -13.35 2.14
CA LEU A 32 -19.84 -11.98 2.50
C LEU A 32 -19.01 -11.47 3.68
N ILE A 33 -18.87 -12.28 4.73
CA ILE A 33 -18.01 -11.97 5.88
C ILE A 33 -16.55 -11.81 5.43
N PHE A 34 -16.04 -12.71 4.57
CA PHE A 34 -14.69 -12.63 4.03
C PHE A 34 -14.44 -11.35 3.23
N THR A 35 -15.41 -10.89 2.43
CA THR A 35 -15.30 -9.62 1.68
C THR A 35 -15.33 -8.38 2.58
N GLN A 36 -16.01 -8.45 3.73
CA GLN A 36 -16.10 -7.36 4.71
C GLN A 36 -14.89 -7.31 5.67
N LEU A 37 -14.14 -8.42 5.79
CA LEU A 37 -12.99 -8.55 6.69
C LEU A 37 -11.64 -8.15 6.06
N LYS A 38 -11.59 -7.76 4.78
CA LYS A 38 -10.35 -7.20 4.23
C LYS A 38 -10.01 -5.93 5.00
N PRO A 39 -8.84 -5.85 5.66
CA PRO A 39 -8.45 -4.64 6.36
C PRO A 39 -8.44 -3.50 5.34
N LYS A 40 -9.21 -2.45 5.62
CA LYS A 40 -9.14 -1.22 4.83
C LYS A 40 -7.71 -0.70 4.99
N GLU A 41 -7.01 -0.51 3.87
CA GLU A 41 -5.70 0.12 3.89
C GLU A 41 -5.86 1.54 4.46
N GLY A 42 -5.40 1.73 5.70
CA GLY A 42 -5.41 3.02 6.38
C GLY A 42 -4.24 3.91 5.94
N PRO A 43 -4.13 5.14 6.50
CA PRO A 43 -3.11 6.11 6.10
C PRO A 43 -1.70 5.53 6.19
N LYS A 44 -1.40 4.75 7.24
CA LYS A 44 -0.09 4.10 7.43
C LYS A 44 0.36 3.21 6.27
N VAL A 45 -0.57 2.51 5.61
CA VAL A 45 -0.21 1.64 4.48
C VAL A 45 0.22 2.48 3.27
N LEU A 46 -0.50 3.57 3.01
CA LEU A 46 -0.17 4.51 1.93
C LEU A 46 1.10 5.30 2.26
N GLU A 47 1.31 5.67 3.52
CA GLU A 47 2.56 6.28 3.98
C GLU A 47 3.74 5.34 3.76
N THR A 48 3.65 4.06 4.16
CA THR A 48 4.71 3.08 3.90
C THR A 48 5.02 2.97 2.41
N LYS A 49 4.00 2.77 1.56
CA LYS A 49 4.20 2.72 0.09
C LYS A 49 4.90 3.97 -0.43
N LEU A 50 4.47 5.16 0.01
CA LEU A 50 5.06 6.42 -0.42
C LEU A 50 6.51 6.59 0.06
N THR A 51 6.81 6.16 1.29
CA THR A 51 8.18 6.18 1.80
C THR A 51 9.09 5.23 1.05
N GLU A 52 8.62 4.03 0.70
CA GLU A 52 9.37 3.05 -0.09
C GLU A 52 9.65 3.58 -1.50
N MET A 53 8.65 4.20 -2.15
CA MET A 53 8.83 4.85 -3.45
C MET A 53 9.82 6.01 -3.39
N GLY A 54 9.75 6.86 -2.35
CA GLY A 54 10.71 7.95 -2.14
C GLY A 54 12.13 7.45 -1.89
N ALA A 55 12.28 6.38 -1.11
CA ALA A 55 13.55 5.72 -0.85
C ALA A 55 14.16 5.14 -2.13
N ASP A 56 13.38 4.38 -2.91
CA ASP A 56 13.80 3.82 -4.20
C ASP A 56 14.20 4.93 -5.19
N PHE A 57 13.43 6.02 -5.26
CA PHE A 57 13.80 7.21 -6.04
C PHE A 57 15.14 7.80 -5.60
N TYR A 58 15.35 7.98 -4.29
CA TYR A 58 16.59 8.56 -3.78
C TYR A 58 17.79 7.66 -4.08
N GLU A 59 17.69 6.39 -3.73
CA GLU A 59 18.79 5.43 -3.78
C GLU A 59 19.14 5.02 -5.21
N ASN A 60 18.13 4.76 -6.05
CA ASN A 60 18.35 4.13 -7.35
C ASN A 60 18.32 5.13 -8.52
N PHE A 61 18.03 6.41 -8.24
CA PHE A 61 18.01 7.44 -9.27
C PHE A 61 18.65 8.75 -8.79
N TYR A 62 18.07 9.43 -7.81
CA TYR A 62 18.43 10.81 -7.49
C TYR A 62 19.88 10.99 -7.03
N PHE A 63 20.31 10.17 -6.05
CA PHE A 63 21.63 10.31 -5.43
C PHE A 63 22.74 10.21 -6.47
N ASP A 64 22.73 9.15 -7.29
CA ASP A 64 23.76 8.92 -8.31
C ASP A 64 23.70 9.99 -9.41
N ASN A 65 22.51 10.34 -9.90
CA ASN A 65 22.39 11.32 -10.99
C ASN A 65 22.87 12.72 -10.57
N VAL A 66 22.63 13.11 -9.31
CA VAL A 66 23.08 14.41 -8.79
C VAL A 66 24.57 14.39 -8.50
N SER A 67 25.08 13.35 -7.86
CA SER A 67 26.48 13.28 -7.40
C SER A 67 27.47 12.82 -8.46
N ALA A 68 27.03 12.29 -9.61
CA ALA A 68 27.88 11.68 -10.64
C ALA A 68 29.08 12.53 -11.09
N ASN A 69 28.96 13.85 -11.05
CA ASN A 69 30.02 14.79 -11.48
C ASN A 69 30.51 15.72 -10.36
N MET A 70 30.21 15.38 -9.09
CA MET A 70 30.63 16.13 -7.92
C MET A 70 31.73 15.37 -7.19
N ASP A 71 32.65 16.10 -6.56
CA ASP A 71 33.49 15.49 -5.53
C ASP A 71 32.73 15.31 -4.22
N GLU A 72 33.34 14.66 -3.24
CA GLU A 72 32.69 14.34 -1.96
C GLU A 72 32.27 15.61 -1.19
N ALA A 73 33.08 16.67 -1.23
CA ALA A 73 32.80 17.89 -0.49
C ALA A 73 31.62 18.65 -1.13
N ASP A 74 31.63 18.78 -2.46
CA ASP A 74 30.56 19.41 -3.21
C ASP A 74 29.24 18.66 -3.07
N ALA A 75 29.27 17.32 -3.08
CA ALA A 75 28.09 16.50 -2.86
C ALA A 75 27.50 16.71 -1.45
N LYS A 76 28.35 16.72 -0.42
CA LYS A 76 27.93 16.99 0.97
C LYS A 76 27.30 18.38 1.10
N ASP A 77 27.93 19.41 0.56
CA ASP A 77 27.41 20.78 0.58
C ASP A 77 26.07 20.88 -0.15
N PHE A 78 25.91 20.17 -1.28
CA PHE A 78 24.64 20.11 -1.98
C PHE A 78 23.53 19.48 -1.13
N PHE A 79 23.75 18.28 -0.58
CA PHE A 79 22.73 17.57 0.20
C PHE A 79 22.42 18.24 1.54
N ASN A 80 23.40 18.91 2.15
CA ASN A 80 23.22 19.65 3.39
C ASN A 80 22.12 20.73 3.28
N ARG A 81 21.94 21.33 2.10
CA ARG A 81 20.89 22.34 1.83
C ARG A 81 19.47 21.79 1.96
N PHE A 82 19.30 20.47 1.95
CA PHE A 82 18.00 19.81 2.02
C PHE A 82 17.74 19.13 3.37
N THR A 83 18.66 19.24 4.34
CA THR A 83 18.49 18.66 5.69
C THR A 83 17.23 19.18 6.40
N GLU A 84 16.89 20.45 6.20
CA GLU A 84 15.71 21.08 6.80
C GLU A 84 14.50 21.10 5.85
N SER A 85 14.69 21.47 4.58
CA SER A 85 13.58 21.66 3.64
C SER A 85 13.09 20.36 2.99
N GLY A 86 13.96 19.35 2.95
CA GLY A 86 13.78 18.09 2.26
C GLY A 86 13.82 18.21 0.73
N ILE A 87 14.13 17.09 0.07
CA ILE A 87 13.94 16.86 -1.36
C ILE A 87 12.51 16.32 -1.54
N LYS A 88 11.68 17.07 -2.25
CA LYS A 88 10.25 16.77 -2.40
C LYS A 88 9.98 16.12 -3.76
N ILE A 89 9.29 14.99 -3.75
CA ILE A 89 8.92 14.26 -4.97
C ILE A 89 7.47 13.78 -4.86
N ASN A 90 6.62 14.19 -5.80
CA ASN A 90 5.19 13.88 -5.80
C ASN A 90 4.87 12.58 -6.55
N LEU A 91 3.64 12.09 -6.41
CA LEU A 91 3.18 10.86 -7.08
C LEU A 91 3.29 10.93 -8.61
N ASP A 92 3.03 12.08 -9.24
CA ASP A 92 3.18 12.21 -10.70
C ASP A 92 4.62 11.93 -11.13
N ASN A 93 5.60 12.55 -10.48
CA ASN A 93 7.01 12.29 -10.78
C ASN A 93 7.43 10.86 -10.39
N LEU A 94 6.96 10.38 -9.23
CA LEU A 94 7.24 9.02 -8.77
C LEU A 94 6.67 7.95 -9.72
N SER A 95 5.57 8.25 -10.42
CA SER A 95 4.96 7.34 -11.38
C SER A 95 5.78 7.15 -12.66
N ARG A 96 6.70 8.09 -12.97
CA ARG A 96 7.39 8.17 -14.27
C ARG A 96 8.90 7.92 -14.18
N TYR A 97 9.54 8.18 -13.03
CA TYR A 97 10.96 7.84 -12.87
C TYR A 97 11.12 6.31 -12.95
N ASP A 98 12.19 5.85 -13.60
CA ASP A 98 12.43 4.43 -13.89
C ASP A 98 11.36 3.76 -14.81
N ASN A 99 11.18 4.33 -16.00
CA ASN A 99 10.37 3.74 -17.09
C ASN A 99 8.92 3.40 -16.71
N GLY A 100 8.33 4.12 -15.77
CA GLY A 100 6.95 3.89 -15.36
C GLY A 100 6.73 2.70 -14.43
N LYS A 101 7.78 2.17 -13.78
CA LYS A 101 7.72 1.04 -12.82
C LYS A 101 6.62 1.20 -11.76
N ASN A 102 6.36 2.44 -11.33
CA ASN A 102 5.39 2.75 -10.29
C ASN A 102 4.01 3.16 -10.82
N ALA A 103 3.76 3.18 -12.14
CA ALA A 103 2.52 3.67 -12.73
C ALA A 103 1.28 2.99 -12.11
N THR A 104 1.32 1.67 -11.93
CA THR A 104 0.23 0.88 -11.33
C THR A 104 0.15 1.03 -9.82
N ILE A 105 1.26 1.39 -9.15
CA ILE A 105 1.27 1.59 -7.69
C ILE A 105 0.55 2.91 -7.34
N VAL A 106 0.72 3.95 -8.16
CA VAL A 106 0.06 5.24 -7.96
C VAL A 106 -1.47 5.12 -8.03
N GLU A 107 -2.02 4.24 -8.86
CA GLU A 107 -3.46 3.95 -8.90
C GLU A 107 -4.01 3.38 -7.58
N SER A 108 -3.15 2.81 -6.73
CA SER A 108 -3.54 2.28 -5.41
C SER A 108 -3.63 3.34 -4.31
N PHE A 109 -3.20 4.58 -4.57
CA PHE A 109 -3.27 5.70 -3.61
C PHE A 109 -4.70 6.24 -3.51
N ILE A 110 -5.54 5.48 -2.81
CA ILE A 110 -6.95 5.79 -2.59
C ILE A 110 -7.26 5.62 -1.10
N ASN A 111 -7.88 6.62 -0.50
CA ASN A 111 -8.46 6.50 0.83
C ASN A 111 -9.62 5.48 0.79
N GLN A 112 -9.41 4.32 1.42
CA GLN A 112 -10.40 3.24 1.36
C GLN A 112 -11.67 3.51 2.17
N GLU A 113 -11.66 4.50 3.07
CA GLU A 113 -12.80 4.92 3.86
C GLU A 113 -13.73 5.83 3.05
N THR A 114 -13.18 6.87 2.43
CA THR A 114 -13.94 7.88 1.67
C THR A 114 -14.04 7.57 0.18
N LYS A 115 -13.22 6.64 -0.32
CA LYS A 115 -13.01 6.34 -1.76
C LYS A 115 -12.42 7.51 -2.56
N THR A 116 -11.84 8.49 -1.87
CA THR A 116 -11.13 9.61 -2.49
C THR A 116 -9.74 9.18 -2.94
N ALA A 117 -9.42 9.38 -4.21
CA ALA A 117 -8.06 9.22 -4.71
C ALA A 117 -7.16 10.33 -4.14
N CYS A 118 -5.90 10.00 -3.84
CA CYS A 118 -4.93 11.01 -3.41
C CYS A 118 -4.58 11.95 -4.56
N ASP A 119 -4.42 13.24 -4.27
CA ASP A 119 -3.98 14.22 -5.26
C ASP A 119 -2.53 13.91 -5.67
N ILE A 120 -2.33 13.66 -6.96
CA ILE A 120 -1.04 13.20 -7.49
C ILE A 120 0.06 14.28 -7.46
N ASN A 121 -0.32 15.54 -7.35
CA ASN A 121 0.60 16.68 -7.33
C ASN A 121 0.98 17.09 -5.91
N ASN A 122 0.06 16.95 -4.96
CA ASN A 122 0.25 17.33 -3.57
C ASN A 122 0.74 16.18 -2.71
N THR A 123 0.35 14.93 -3.02
CA THR A 123 0.84 13.74 -2.31
C THR A 123 2.30 13.51 -2.67
N ARG A 124 3.18 13.53 -1.67
CA ARG A 124 4.63 13.54 -1.88
C ARG A 124 5.42 12.80 -0.80
N ALA A 125 6.52 12.19 -1.24
CA ALA A 125 7.60 11.78 -0.36
C ALA A 125 8.56 12.97 -0.17
N VAL A 126 8.96 13.21 1.08
CA VAL A 126 9.94 14.24 1.43
C VAL A 126 11.15 13.54 2.04
N ILE A 127 12.27 13.58 1.32
CA ILE A 127 13.53 12.94 1.70
C ILE A 127 14.41 13.97 2.40
N TYR A 128 14.87 13.66 3.60
CA TYR A 128 15.76 14.50 4.40
C TYR A 128 17.12 13.81 4.50
N PRO A 129 18.11 14.21 3.69
CA PRO A 129 19.48 13.73 3.83
C PRO A 129 20.04 14.02 5.22
N LYS A 130 20.92 13.15 5.71
CA LYS A 130 21.58 13.25 7.01
C LYS A 130 23.06 13.01 6.83
N ASP A 131 23.88 13.67 7.64
CA ASP A 131 25.31 13.37 7.72
C ASP A 131 25.53 11.86 8.03
N PRO A 132 26.44 11.15 7.33
CA PRO A 132 27.49 11.63 6.41
C PRO A 132 27.09 11.83 4.94
N PHE A 133 25.79 11.93 4.63
CA PHE A 133 25.18 12.19 3.32
C PHE A 133 25.43 11.09 2.28
N GLY A 134 25.54 9.83 2.72
CA GLY A 134 25.56 8.69 1.83
C GLY A 134 24.19 8.39 1.24
N LYS A 135 24.20 7.47 0.28
CA LYS A 135 23.01 6.96 -0.41
C LYS A 135 21.93 6.42 0.55
N LYS A 136 22.30 5.98 1.76
CA LYS A 136 21.39 5.44 2.79
C LYS A 136 21.22 6.34 4.02
N ASP A 137 21.88 7.50 4.02
CA ASP A 137 21.88 8.40 5.17
C ASP A 137 20.78 9.44 4.99
N TYR A 138 19.53 9.01 5.18
CA TYR A 138 18.37 9.87 5.03
C TYR A 138 17.18 9.38 5.86
N THR A 139 16.15 10.22 5.95
CA THR A 139 14.80 9.81 6.38
C THR A 139 13.78 10.23 5.34
N VAL A 140 12.71 9.46 5.19
CA VAL A 140 11.59 9.81 4.30
C VAL A 140 10.34 10.06 5.14
N LYS A 141 9.65 11.16 4.85
CA LYS A 141 8.33 11.46 5.37
C LYS A 141 7.32 11.39 4.23
N ALA A 142 6.19 10.73 4.48
CA ALA A 142 5.05 10.75 3.58
C ALA A 142 4.14 11.94 3.92
N GLU A 143 3.68 12.65 2.90
CA GLU A 143 2.65 13.68 3.00
C GLU A 143 1.52 13.27 2.05
N LEU A 144 0.40 12.81 2.62
CA LEU A 144 -0.76 12.31 1.88
C LEU A 144 -1.82 13.42 1.74
N ASP A 145 -2.32 13.62 0.53
CA ASP A 145 -3.47 14.50 0.25
C ASP A 145 -4.63 13.66 -0.30
N CYS A 146 -5.36 12.98 0.59
CA CYS A 146 -6.51 12.12 0.24
C CYS A 146 -7.62 12.12 1.30
N GLY A 147 -7.79 13.24 2.02
CA GLY A 147 -8.87 13.39 2.99
C GLY A 147 -8.71 12.55 4.26
N PHE A 148 -7.47 12.26 4.66
CA PHE A 148 -7.16 11.70 5.99
C PHE A 148 -7.09 12.77 7.09
N GLU A 149 -7.19 14.05 6.74
CA GLU A 149 -7.02 15.21 7.64
C GLU A 149 -8.14 15.39 8.69
N THR A 150 -9.00 14.40 8.91
CA THR A 150 -10.17 14.49 9.81
C THR A 150 -10.01 13.79 11.16
N GLN A 151 -8.80 13.41 11.59
CA GLN A 151 -8.58 12.93 12.97
C GLN A 151 -7.25 13.49 13.51
N PRO A 152 -7.27 14.43 14.47
CA PRO A 152 -6.11 14.66 15.32
C PRO A 152 -5.80 13.33 16.02
N SER A 153 -4.56 12.86 15.90
CA SER A 153 -4.07 11.82 16.80
C SER A 153 -4.00 12.41 18.21
N GLU A 154 -4.98 12.09 19.04
CA GLU A 154 -4.89 12.25 20.51
C GLU A 154 -3.85 11.30 21.10
#